data_AF-A0A2H0GWB8-F1
#
_entry.id   AF-A0A2H0GWB8-F1
#
_cell.length_a   1.000
_cell.length_b   1.000
_cell.length_c   1.000
_cell.angle_alpha   90.00
_cell.angle_beta   90.00
_cell.angle_gamma   90.00
#
_symmetry.space_group_name_H-M   'P 1'
#
loop_
_entity.id
_entity.type
_entity.pdbx_description
1 polymer ?
#
loop_
_entity_poly.entity_id
_entity_poly.type
_entity_poly.pdbx_seq_one_letter_code
_entity_poly.pdbx_strand_id
1 'polypeptide(L)'
;MFVLSDSEVNFYNLFFAFISVIFGQSVCFNFWFDKPRAFQDRFNRRRLSIVNDQRVLNWFFLDWFAKMGVVFGIMFVLTLHGGQYVFSFYPKYNYIFVLIVIVLFFQTWNTLRWTFLRRSLKWFLLSIAILSVISVGLSRINLIDYKALNDNFLKKNIQFNYQLLLPESDIYHRVERRSLVLNLFVVQDTSLYKPTEPIIIIDNQVVGLEGVRTKIEKFQEGMHEYDRSIFTVLIFINRDIKMGIVNQLKSELSNCGVSRIAYAVVPVHPLYDQRYYQDIGMYFRLQRNRNENSHGSFVTGKLDEKQNIIEIHQLEMDYCLVKDSLVDNENVKEVVQKLILKNSDYLIKFYLNDQVIFSSYLKVLTSCRSALYELRDYYAQNRYSKKYDELFISEIDEVNMHYPYRLIEFTTERETDLKSTH
;
A
#
# COMPACT_ATOMS: atom_id res chain seq x y z
N MET A 1 4.03 8.74 -5.77
CA MET A 1 4.56 9.22 -7.06
C MET A 1 4.54 8.04 -8.03
N PHE A 2 4.17 8.27 -9.30
CA PHE A 2 4.10 7.23 -10.33
C PHE A 2 5.50 6.94 -10.88
N VAL A 3 5.90 5.67 -10.90
CA VAL A 3 7.10 5.22 -11.62
C VAL A 3 6.63 4.75 -12.99
N LEU A 4 7.02 5.49 -14.04
CA LEU A 4 6.62 5.18 -15.41
C LEU A 4 7.67 4.31 -16.09
N SER A 5 7.21 3.32 -16.86
CA SER A 5 8.07 2.53 -17.74
C SER A 5 8.49 3.33 -18.97
N ASP A 6 9.58 2.92 -19.63
CA ASP A 6 10.04 3.54 -20.89
C ASP A 6 8.94 3.53 -21.97
N SER A 7 8.12 2.47 -22.01
CA SER A 7 7.02 2.33 -22.95
C SER A 7 5.89 3.34 -22.68
N GLU A 8 5.55 3.56 -21.40
CA GLU A 8 4.56 4.55 -20.96
C GLU A 8 5.04 5.96 -21.24
N VAL A 9 6.30 6.26 -20.93
CA VAL A 9 6.87 7.59 -21.18
C VAL A 9 6.87 7.91 -22.66
N ASN A 10 7.34 6.99 -23.51
CA ASN A 10 7.33 7.19 -24.95
C ASN A 10 5.91 7.42 -25.49
N PHE A 11 4.93 6.69 -24.96
CA PHE A 11 3.53 6.87 -25.33
C PHE A 11 2.96 8.23 -24.91
N TYR A 12 3.15 8.63 -23.65
CA TYR A 12 2.66 9.91 -23.17
C TYR A 12 3.38 11.09 -23.83
N ASN A 13 4.70 10.99 -24.08
CA ASN A 13 5.44 11.98 -24.86
C ASN A 13 4.87 12.12 -26.27
N LEU A 14 4.54 11.00 -26.93
CA LEU A 14 3.92 11.03 -28.25
C LEU A 14 2.54 11.69 -28.20
N PHE A 15 1.70 11.33 -27.22
CA PHE A 15 0.39 11.94 -27.02
C PHE A 15 0.48 13.46 -26.81
N PHE A 16 1.35 13.93 -25.91
CA PHE A 16 1.56 15.36 -25.67
C PHE A 16 2.18 16.08 -26.87
N ALA A 17 3.05 15.41 -27.63
CA ALA A 17 3.57 15.95 -28.88
C ALA A 17 2.45 16.17 -29.91
N PHE A 18 1.56 15.19 -30.10
CA PHE A 18 0.39 15.33 -30.97
C PHE A 18 -0.50 16.51 -30.56
N ILE A 19 -0.81 16.65 -29.27
CA ILE A 19 -1.58 17.80 -28.77
C ILE A 19 -0.84 19.10 -29.09
N SER A 20 0.46 19.18 -28.78
CA SER A 20 1.25 20.39 -28.99
C SER A 20 1.30 20.81 -30.46
N VAL A 21 1.45 19.86 -31.38
CA VAL A 21 1.46 20.16 -32.83
C VAL A 21 0.06 20.54 -33.34
N ILE A 22 -1.01 19.90 -32.86
CA ILE A 22 -2.39 20.33 -33.19
C ILE A 22 -2.63 21.77 -32.75
N PHE A 23 -2.21 22.12 -31.54
CA PHE A 23 -2.30 23.49 -31.03
C PHE A 23 -1.47 24.46 -31.86
N GLY A 24 -0.24 24.09 -32.21
CA GLY A 24 0.61 24.88 -33.11
C GLY A 24 -0.03 25.10 -34.48
N GLN A 25 -0.62 24.06 -35.07
CA GLN A 25 -1.35 24.15 -36.34
C GLN A 25 -2.53 25.14 -36.23
N SER A 26 -3.28 25.07 -35.15
CA SER A 26 -4.39 25.99 -34.89
C SER A 26 -3.94 27.45 -34.75
N VAL A 27 -2.77 27.69 -34.12
CA VAL A 27 -2.13 29.01 -34.09
C VAL A 27 -1.73 29.46 -35.51
N CYS A 28 -1.15 28.58 -36.35
CA CYS A 28 -0.85 28.91 -37.75
C CYS A 28 -2.10 29.26 -38.54
N PHE A 29 -3.21 28.53 -38.34
CA PHE A 29 -4.50 28.87 -38.96
C PHE A 29 -5.00 30.24 -38.54
N ASN A 30 -4.88 30.57 -37.25
CA ASN A 30 -5.20 31.93 -36.79
C ASN A 30 -4.39 32.97 -37.56
N PHE A 31 -3.07 32.83 -37.68
CA PHE A 31 -2.25 33.78 -38.45
C PHE A 31 -2.60 33.84 -39.95
N TRP A 32 -2.91 32.72 -40.59
CA TRP A 32 -3.22 32.70 -42.03
C TRP A 32 -4.58 33.29 -42.37
N PHE A 33 -5.57 33.13 -41.48
CA PHE A 33 -6.94 33.59 -41.71
C PHE A 33 -7.25 34.95 -41.05
N ASP A 34 -6.41 35.42 -40.13
CA ASP A 34 -6.49 36.75 -39.48
C ASP A 34 -5.76 37.83 -40.31
N LYS A 35 -6.20 38.04 -41.56
CA LYS A 35 -5.67 39.09 -42.46
C LYS A 35 -6.49 40.40 -42.39
N PRO A 36 -5.85 41.58 -42.55
CA PRO A 36 -6.53 42.87 -42.48
C PRO A 36 -7.58 43.05 -43.58
N ARG A 37 -8.63 43.80 -43.22
CA ARG A 37 -9.93 43.88 -43.91
C ARG A 37 -9.86 44.60 -45.25
N ALA A 38 -10.35 43.96 -46.33
CA ALA A 38 -10.86 44.69 -47.50
C ALA A 38 -12.38 44.92 -47.32
N PHE A 39 -12.86 46.12 -47.65
CA PHE A 39 -14.16 46.69 -47.24
C PHE A 39 -15.42 45.92 -47.72
N GLN A 40 -15.29 44.84 -48.52
CA GLN A 40 -16.41 44.13 -49.15
C GLN A 40 -16.23 42.60 -49.30
N ASP A 41 -15.37 41.95 -48.52
CA ASP A 41 -15.12 40.50 -48.72
C ASP A 41 -16.22 39.62 -48.06
N ARG A 42 -17.09 38.99 -48.88
CA ARG A 42 -18.14 38.04 -48.43
C ARG A 42 -17.56 36.82 -47.69
N PHE A 43 -16.28 36.53 -47.89
CA PHE A 43 -15.59 35.43 -47.20
C PHE A 43 -15.15 35.78 -45.77
N ASN A 44 -15.30 37.04 -45.34
CA ASN A 44 -14.90 37.50 -44.01
C ASN A 44 -15.64 36.78 -42.88
N ARG A 45 -16.96 36.57 -43.02
CA ARG A 45 -17.75 35.87 -41.98
C ARG A 45 -17.28 34.43 -41.80
N ARG A 46 -16.94 33.74 -42.89
CA ARG A 46 -16.45 32.35 -42.86
C ARG A 46 -15.04 32.26 -42.26
N ARG A 47 -14.14 33.18 -42.62
CA ARG A 47 -12.78 33.24 -42.03
C ARG A 47 -12.82 33.53 -40.53
N LEU A 48 -13.65 34.48 -40.10
CA LEU A 48 -13.81 34.79 -38.68
C LEU A 48 -14.38 33.61 -37.89
N SER A 49 -15.34 32.88 -38.48
CA SER A 49 -15.89 31.65 -37.90
C SER A 49 -14.80 30.59 -37.73
N ILE A 50 -13.91 30.39 -38.72
CA ILE A 50 -12.79 29.45 -38.60
C ILE A 50 -11.90 29.83 -37.42
N VAL A 51 -11.45 31.09 -37.34
CA VAL A 51 -10.57 31.55 -36.24
C VAL A 51 -11.25 31.39 -34.88
N ASN A 52 -12.54 31.72 -34.79
CA ASN A 52 -13.30 31.58 -33.56
C ASN A 52 -13.44 30.11 -33.14
N ASP A 53 -13.83 29.23 -34.06
CA ASP A 53 -13.98 27.80 -33.79
C ASP A 53 -12.67 27.17 -33.32
N GLN A 54 -11.55 27.53 -33.96
CA GLN A 54 -10.21 27.06 -33.57
C GLN A 54 -9.84 27.48 -32.15
N ARG A 55 -10.09 28.75 -31.80
CA ARG A 55 -9.80 29.27 -30.45
C ARG A 55 -10.70 28.62 -29.41
N VAL A 56 -12.00 28.57 -29.67
CA VAL A 56 -13.00 27.99 -28.75
C VAL A 56 -12.70 26.51 -28.48
N LEU A 57 -12.41 25.74 -29.53
CA LEU A 57 -12.08 24.32 -29.41
C LEU A 57 -10.86 24.08 -28.52
N ASN A 58 -9.76 24.80 -28.79
CA ASN A 58 -8.52 24.63 -28.03
C ASN A 58 -8.70 25.02 -26.55
N TRP A 59 -9.33 26.17 -26.29
CA TRP A 59 -9.55 26.64 -24.93
C TRP A 59 -10.51 25.73 -24.16
N PHE A 60 -11.57 25.29 -24.81
CA PHE A 60 -12.53 24.35 -24.21
C PHE A 60 -11.87 22.99 -23.91
N PHE A 61 -11.06 22.47 -24.85
CA PHE A 61 -10.31 21.24 -24.62
C PHE A 61 -9.33 21.40 -23.45
N LEU A 62 -8.55 22.48 -23.40
CA LEU A 62 -7.60 22.72 -22.29
C LEU A 62 -8.32 22.82 -20.94
N ASP A 63 -9.39 23.60 -20.86
CA ASP A 63 -10.17 23.76 -19.63
C ASP A 63 -10.76 22.41 -19.17
N TRP A 64 -11.40 21.68 -20.08
CA TRP A 64 -11.98 20.37 -19.77
C TRP A 64 -10.90 19.34 -19.38
N PHE A 65 -9.83 19.23 -20.17
CA PHE A 65 -8.75 18.27 -19.93
C PHE A 65 -8.01 18.58 -18.62
N ALA A 66 -7.77 19.86 -18.32
CA ALA A 66 -7.17 20.28 -17.06
C ALA A 66 -8.07 19.93 -15.87
N LYS A 67 -9.38 20.21 -15.94
CA LYS A 67 -10.34 19.82 -14.90
C LYS A 67 -10.36 18.32 -14.66
N MET A 68 -10.41 17.52 -15.73
CA MET A 68 -10.37 16.06 -15.63
C MET A 68 -9.05 15.57 -15.03
N GLY A 69 -7.92 16.16 -15.43
CA GLY A 69 -6.61 15.84 -14.87
C GLY A 69 -6.50 16.16 -13.38
N VAL A 70 -7.04 17.31 -12.95
CA VAL A 70 -7.07 17.70 -11.52
C VAL A 70 -7.97 16.77 -10.72
N VAL A 71 -9.19 16.49 -11.20
CA VAL A 71 -10.11 15.55 -10.53
C VAL A 71 -9.47 14.17 -10.43
N PHE A 72 -8.84 13.70 -11.50
CA PHE A 72 -8.09 12.44 -11.49
C PHE A 72 -6.96 12.45 -10.46
N GLY A 73 -6.16 13.51 -10.41
CA GLY A 73 -5.08 13.67 -9.42
C GLY A 73 -5.62 13.64 -7.99
N ILE A 74 -6.68 14.40 -7.71
CA ILE A 74 -7.30 14.42 -6.38
C ILE A 74 -7.86 13.04 -6.02
N MET A 75 -8.54 12.38 -6.95
CA MET A 75 -9.15 11.07 -6.72
C MET A 75 -8.11 9.96 -6.48
N PHE A 76 -7.17 9.79 -7.40
CA PHE A 76 -6.30 8.60 -7.40
C PHE A 76 -4.94 8.82 -6.71
N VAL A 77 -4.50 10.07 -6.55
CA VAL A 77 -3.23 10.38 -5.87
C VAL A 77 -3.46 10.81 -4.43
N LEU A 78 -4.48 11.63 -4.16
CA LEU A 78 -4.69 12.21 -2.82
C LEU A 78 -5.69 11.43 -1.97
N THR A 79 -6.87 11.09 -2.51
CA THR A 79 -7.94 10.47 -1.72
C THR A 79 -7.84 8.94 -1.68
N LEU A 80 -7.69 8.28 -2.83
CA LEU A 80 -7.49 6.83 -2.87
C LEU A 80 -6.03 6.48 -2.59
N HIS A 81 -5.75 6.13 -1.34
CA HIS A 81 -4.43 5.67 -0.96
C HIS A 81 -4.01 4.43 -1.75
N GLY A 82 -2.76 4.44 -2.24
CA GLY A 82 -2.26 3.41 -3.13
C GLY A 82 -2.90 3.40 -4.52
N GLY A 83 -3.87 4.29 -4.82
CA GLY A 83 -4.56 4.35 -6.12
C GLY A 83 -3.59 4.49 -7.29
N GLN A 84 -2.48 5.21 -7.08
CA GLN A 84 -1.38 5.34 -8.03
C GLN A 84 -0.68 4.02 -8.43
N TYR A 85 -0.75 2.98 -7.58
CA TYR A 85 -0.19 1.66 -7.90
C TYR A 85 -1.19 0.75 -8.59
N VAL A 86 -2.48 1.08 -8.49
CA VAL A 86 -3.59 0.26 -9.02
C VAL A 86 -4.02 0.73 -10.39
N PHE A 87 -4.05 2.04 -10.60
CA PHE A 87 -4.66 2.63 -11.78
C PHE A 87 -3.61 3.23 -12.72
N SER A 88 -3.47 2.64 -13.91
CA SER A 88 -2.74 3.22 -15.04
C SER A 88 -3.62 3.20 -16.29
N PHE A 89 -3.67 4.32 -17.00
CA PHE A 89 -4.39 4.40 -18.27
C PHE A 89 -3.69 3.65 -19.40
N TYR A 90 -2.37 3.48 -19.33
CA TYR A 90 -1.60 3.00 -20.47
C TYR A 90 -1.88 1.54 -20.85
N PRO A 91 -1.86 0.55 -19.93
CA PRO A 91 -1.96 -0.85 -20.33
C PRO A 91 -3.32 -1.22 -20.93
N LYS A 92 -4.41 -0.60 -20.45
CA LYS A 92 -5.79 -0.98 -20.82
C LYS A 92 -6.58 0.09 -21.57
N TYR A 93 -6.23 1.37 -21.42
CA TYR A 93 -7.04 2.50 -21.89
C TYR A 93 -6.26 3.48 -22.79
N ASN A 94 -5.10 3.07 -23.31
CA ASN A 94 -4.30 3.87 -24.24
C ASN A 94 -5.09 4.34 -25.48
N TYR A 95 -6.05 3.55 -25.96
CA TYR A 95 -6.90 3.89 -27.10
C TYR A 95 -7.72 5.17 -26.86
N ILE A 96 -8.07 5.51 -25.62
CA ILE A 96 -8.80 6.75 -25.29
C ILE A 96 -7.95 7.97 -25.66
N PHE A 97 -6.64 7.92 -25.37
CA PHE A 97 -5.71 9.00 -25.68
C PHE A 97 -5.49 9.15 -27.19
N VAL A 98 -5.38 8.02 -27.91
CA VAL A 98 -5.32 8.03 -29.38
C VAL A 98 -6.61 8.62 -29.97
N LEU A 99 -7.77 8.25 -29.42
CA LEU A 99 -9.06 8.78 -29.85
C LEU A 99 -9.17 10.28 -29.61
N ILE A 100 -8.69 10.80 -28.47
CA ILE A 100 -8.63 12.24 -28.20
C ILE A 100 -7.86 12.98 -29.29
N VAL A 101 -6.67 12.49 -29.66
CA VAL A 101 -5.85 13.10 -30.72
C VAL A 101 -6.58 13.09 -32.07
N ILE A 102 -7.19 11.97 -32.43
CA ILE A 102 -7.98 11.83 -33.65
C ILE A 102 -9.13 12.83 -33.65
N VAL A 103 -9.95 12.85 -32.59
CA VAL A 103 -11.12 13.72 -32.47
C VAL A 103 -10.71 15.19 -32.57
N LEU A 104 -9.69 15.61 -31.81
CA LEU A 104 -9.17 17.00 -31.88
C LEU A 104 -8.73 17.38 -33.28
N PHE A 105 -7.97 16.50 -33.95
CA PHE A 105 -7.51 16.75 -35.30
C PHE A 105 -8.66 16.88 -36.31
N PHE A 106 -9.62 15.94 -36.28
CA PHE A 106 -10.78 15.98 -37.19
C PHE A 106 -11.67 17.19 -36.92
N GLN A 107 -11.86 17.56 -35.65
CA GLN A 107 -12.67 18.72 -35.27
C GLN A 107 -12.02 20.03 -35.76
N THR A 108 -10.69 20.15 -35.67
CA THR A 108 -9.92 21.27 -36.26
C THR A 108 -10.16 21.39 -37.78
N TRP A 109 -10.30 20.28 -38.48
CA TRP A 109 -10.50 20.27 -39.93
C TRP A 109 -11.95 20.37 -40.39
N ASN A 110 -12.94 20.18 -39.51
CA ASN A 110 -14.34 20.16 -39.88
C ASN A 110 -14.76 21.50 -40.51
N THR A 111 -14.61 22.62 -39.80
CA THR A 111 -14.95 23.97 -40.30
C THR A 111 -14.16 24.34 -41.56
N LEU A 112 -12.89 23.90 -41.66
CA LEU A 112 -12.06 24.15 -42.84
C LEU A 112 -12.58 23.39 -44.08
N ARG A 113 -12.97 22.13 -43.90
CA ARG A 113 -13.51 21.28 -44.98
C ARG A 113 -14.85 21.79 -45.49
N TRP A 114 -15.74 22.25 -44.62
CA TRP A 114 -16.99 22.89 -45.04
C TRP A 114 -16.74 24.14 -45.90
N THR A 115 -15.67 24.88 -45.61
CA THR A 115 -15.34 26.10 -46.34
C THR A 115 -14.69 25.84 -47.71
N PHE A 116 -13.86 24.79 -47.84
CA PHE A 116 -13.04 24.53 -49.04
C PHE A 116 -13.36 23.21 -49.79
N LEU A 117 -14.35 22.44 -49.33
CA LEU A 117 -14.99 21.26 -49.94
C LEU A 117 -14.07 20.31 -50.74
N ARG A 118 -13.93 20.53 -52.07
CA ARG A 118 -13.24 19.59 -52.98
C ARG A 118 -11.71 19.70 -52.94
N ARG A 119 -11.16 20.87 -52.62
CA ARG A 119 -9.69 21.06 -52.59
C ARG A 119 -9.09 20.73 -51.22
N SER A 120 -9.91 20.67 -50.16
CA SER A 120 -9.42 20.50 -48.79
C SER A 120 -8.88 19.10 -48.50
N LEU A 121 -9.31 18.06 -49.22
CA LEU A 121 -8.90 16.68 -48.90
C LEU A 121 -7.39 16.45 -49.11
N LYS A 122 -6.80 17.03 -50.17
CA LYS A 122 -5.35 16.96 -50.41
C LYS A 122 -4.56 17.63 -49.28
N TRP A 123 -5.00 18.82 -48.87
CA TRP A 123 -4.37 19.57 -47.78
C TRP A 123 -4.59 18.91 -46.40
N PHE A 124 -5.74 18.27 -46.21
CA PHE A 124 -6.05 17.49 -45.03
C PHE A 124 -5.07 16.33 -44.88
N LEU A 125 -4.91 15.49 -45.92
CA LEU A 125 -3.96 14.37 -45.88
C LEU A 125 -2.51 14.83 -45.71
N LEU A 126 -2.12 15.91 -46.39
CA LEU A 126 -0.80 16.51 -46.22
C LEU A 126 -0.57 16.97 -44.78
N SER A 127 -1.58 17.59 -44.15
CA SER A 127 -1.46 18.05 -42.77
C SER A 127 -1.37 16.90 -41.77
N ILE A 128 -2.11 15.79 -41.98
CA ILE A 128 -1.94 14.57 -41.17
C ILE A 128 -0.49 14.11 -41.25
N ALA A 129 0.04 13.96 -42.46
CA ALA A 129 1.40 13.47 -42.67
C ALA A 129 2.44 14.38 -41.98
N ILE A 130 2.34 15.69 -42.18
CA ILE A 130 3.23 16.67 -41.54
C ILE A 130 3.12 16.60 -40.02
N LEU A 131 1.89 16.57 -39.51
CA LEU A 131 1.62 16.54 -38.08
C LEU A 131 2.15 15.27 -37.43
N SER A 132 1.96 14.11 -38.07
CA SER A 132 2.52 12.84 -37.61
C SER A 132 4.04 12.86 -37.59
N VAL A 133 4.70 13.36 -38.65
CA VAL A 133 6.16 13.43 -38.71
C VAL A 133 6.72 14.36 -37.63
N ILE A 134 6.16 15.56 -37.48
CA ILE A 134 6.60 16.52 -36.45
C ILE A 134 6.34 15.96 -35.05
N SER A 135 5.17 15.35 -34.81
CA SER A 135 4.83 14.80 -33.49
C SER A 135 5.75 13.65 -33.09
N VAL A 136 6.08 12.76 -34.02
CA VAL A 136 7.05 11.68 -33.79
C VAL A 136 8.47 12.24 -33.56
N GLY A 137 8.85 13.29 -34.29
CA GLY A 137 10.13 13.99 -34.06
C GLY A 137 10.20 14.60 -32.66
N LEU A 138 9.16 15.34 -32.26
CA LEU A 138 9.07 15.98 -30.95
C LEU A 138 8.97 14.95 -29.81
N SER A 139 8.30 13.82 -30.01
CA SER A 139 8.16 12.80 -28.96
C SER A 139 9.49 12.13 -28.58
N ARG A 140 10.51 12.23 -29.45
CA ARG A 140 11.87 11.75 -29.15
C ARG A 140 12.69 12.74 -28.32
N ILE A 141 12.22 13.97 -28.18
CA ILE A 141 12.87 14.98 -27.34
C ILE A 141 12.42 14.75 -25.89
N ASN A 142 13.31 14.18 -25.08
CA ASN A 142 13.08 14.02 -23.65
C ASN A 142 13.26 15.39 -22.96
N LEU A 143 12.16 16.12 -22.77
CA LEU A 143 12.15 17.39 -22.05
C LEU A 143 12.36 17.23 -20.54
N ILE A 144 11.98 16.06 -20.00
CA ILE A 144 12.10 15.73 -18.58
C ILE A 144 12.94 14.46 -18.47
N ASP A 145 13.99 14.52 -17.65
CA ASP A 145 14.78 13.33 -17.29
C ASP A 145 13.99 12.46 -16.29
N TYR A 146 13.04 11.70 -16.84
CA TYR A 146 12.22 10.80 -16.06
C TYR A 146 13.04 9.67 -15.43
N LYS A 147 14.20 9.32 -16.00
CA LYS A 147 15.10 8.30 -15.44
C LYS A 147 15.71 8.81 -14.15
N ALA A 148 16.27 10.02 -14.14
CA ALA A 148 16.76 10.64 -12.92
C ALA A 148 15.66 10.81 -11.86
N LEU A 149 14.43 11.17 -12.26
CA LEU A 149 13.30 11.26 -11.34
C LEU A 149 12.89 9.90 -10.77
N ASN A 150 12.75 8.89 -11.62
CA ASN A 150 12.44 7.52 -11.22
C ASN A 150 13.54 6.98 -10.30
N ASP A 151 14.81 7.16 -10.64
CA ASP A 151 15.95 6.70 -9.84
C ASP A 151 16.00 7.40 -8.49
N ASN A 152 15.80 8.72 -8.44
CA ASN A 152 15.75 9.46 -7.18
C ASN A 152 14.57 9.01 -6.29
N PHE A 153 13.45 8.63 -6.90
CA PHE A 153 12.30 8.10 -6.18
C PHE A 153 12.54 6.67 -5.69
N LEU A 154 13.06 5.79 -6.55
CA LEU A 154 13.38 4.40 -6.22
C LEU A 154 14.47 4.33 -5.13
N LYS A 155 15.51 5.18 -5.21
CA LYS A 155 16.54 5.31 -4.16
C LYS A 155 15.99 5.71 -2.79
N LYS A 156 14.82 6.33 -2.71
CA LYS A 156 14.17 6.65 -1.42
C LYS A 156 13.21 5.56 -0.96
N ASN A 157 12.90 4.59 -1.81
CA ASN A 157 11.95 3.53 -1.51
C ASN A 157 12.67 2.34 -0.86
N ILE A 158 12.49 2.19 0.45
CA ILE A 158 13.07 1.11 1.25
C ILE A 158 12.70 -0.27 0.68
N GLN A 159 11.45 -0.44 0.20
CA GLN A 159 11.00 -1.73 -0.33
C GLN A 159 11.81 -2.16 -1.56
N PHE A 160 12.21 -1.19 -2.41
CA PHE A 160 13.00 -1.45 -3.60
C PHE A 160 14.49 -1.64 -3.27
N ASN A 161 15.06 -0.75 -2.46
CA ASN A 161 16.50 -0.77 -2.15
C ASN A 161 16.94 -2.03 -1.42
N TYR A 162 16.07 -2.59 -0.56
CA TYR A 162 16.41 -3.71 0.32
C TYR A 162 15.62 -4.99 -0.01
N GLN A 163 14.96 -5.04 -1.17
CA GLN A 163 14.17 -6.19 -1.63
C GLN A 163 13.25 -6.73 -0.54
N LEU A 164 12.49 -5.84 0.10
CA LEU A 164 11.66 -6.17 1.24
C LEU A 164 10.48 -7.04 0.82
N LEU A 165 10.56 -8.34 1.10
CA LEU A 165 9.46 -9.28 0.91
C LEU A 165 8.68 -9.40 2.21
N LEU A 166 7.44 -8.91 2.20
CA LEU A 166 6.56 -9.03 3.37
C LEU A 166 5.94 -10.43 3.43
N PRO A 167 5.65 -10.94 4.64
CA PRO A 167 4.94 -12.21 4.78
C PRO A 167 3.45 -12.06 4.40
N GLU A 168 2.85 -13.19 4.08
CA GLU A 168 1.44 -13.27 3.72
C GLU A 168 0.55 -13.54 4.94
N SER A 169 -0.67 -13.01 4.93
CA SER A 169 -1.67 -13.25 5.96
C SER A 169 -3.09 -13.13 5.39
N ASP A 170 -3.98 -14.03 5.81
CA ASP A 170 -5.42 -13.95 5.60
C ASP A 170 -6.09 -12.98 6.60
N ILE A 171 -5.45 -12.75 7.75
CA ILE A 171 -5.91 -11.83 8.78
C ILE A 171 -5.09 -10.55 8.76
N TYR A 172 -5.76 -9.46 8.46
CA TYR A 172 -5.15 -8.15 8.44
C TYR A 172 -6.20 -7.06 8.63
N HIS A 173 -5.72 -5.88 9.03
CA HIS A 173 -6.54 -4.70 9.18
C HIS A 173 -5.85 -3.53 8.51
N ARG A 174 -6.66 -2.62 7.98
CA ARG A 174 -6.14 -1.33 7.52
C ARG A 174 -5.93 -0.41 8.72
N VAL A 175 -4.81 0.29 8.72
CA VAL A 175 -4.49 1.29 9.73
C VAL A 175 -5.41 2.50 9.60
N GLU A 176 -6.22 2.73 10.64
CA GLU A 176 -7.23 3.80 10.64
C GLU A 176 -6.63 5.21 10.72
N ARG A 177 -5.68 5.44 11.65
CA ARG A 177 -5.12 6.77 11.95
C ARG A 177 -3.66 6.89 11.55
N ARG A 178 -3.41 7.18 10.28
CA ARG A 178 -2.05 7.26 9.71
C ARG A 178 -1.15 8.32 10.36
N SER A 179 -1.72 9.42 10.86
CA SER A 179 -0.98 10.45 11.58
C SER A 179 -0.37 9.94 12.90
N LEU A 180 -0.90 8.83 13.43
CA LEU A 180 -0.46 8.21 14.68
C LEU A 180 0.30 6.90 14.42
N VAL A 181 0.87 6.75 13.22
CA VAL A 181 1.62 5.56 12.83
C VAL A 181 3.05 5.92 12.49
N LEU A 182 3.97 5.23 13.16
CA LEU A 182 5.40 5.25 12.84
C LEU A 182 5.74 4.00 12.04
N ASN A 183 6.30 4.18 10.86
CA ASN A 183 6.75 3.08 10.02
C ASN A 183 8.19 2.70 10.40
N LEU A 184 8.40 1.43 10.74
CA LEU A 184 9.70 0.87 11.08
C LEU A 184 9.98 -0.30 10.15
N PHE A 185 11.15 -0.34 9.52
CA PHE A 185 11.52 -1.39 8.58
C PHE A 185 12.66 -2.22 9.14
N VAL A 186 12.57 -3.54 9.02
CA VAL A 186 13.62 -4.50 9.41
C VAL A 186 13.97 -5.31 8.17
N VAL A 187 15.17 -5.08 7.64
CA VAL A 187 15.60 -5.61 6.34
C VAL A 187 17.01 -6.19 6.44
N GLN A 188 17.36 -7.09 5.53
CA GLN A 188 18.74 -7.52 5.35
C GLN A 188 19.41 -6.61 4.33
N ASP A 189 20.65 -6.21 4.59
CA ASP A 189 21.42 -5.45 3.61
C ASP A 189 21.89 -6.39 2.49
N THR A 190 21.22 -6.33 1.34
CA THR A 190 21.56 -7.10 0.15
C THR A 190 22.71 -6.49 -0.66
N SER A 191 23.20 -5.29 -0.30
CA SER A 191 24.28 -4.61 -1.04
C SER A 191 25.66 -5.21 -0.78
N LEU A 192 25.81 -5.96 0.32
CA LEU A 192 27.03 -6.65 0.69
C LEU A 192 26.89 -8.14 0.33
N TYR A 193 27.86 -8.69 -0.39
CA TYR A 193 27.94 -10.11 -0.81
C TYR A 193 28.01 -11.13 0.36
N LYS A 194 27.78 -10.70 1.60
CA LYS A 194 27.67 -11.54 2.80
C LYS A 194 26.35 -11.21 3.50
N PRO A 195 25.63 -12.22 4.04
CA PRO A 195 24.46 -11.97 4.86
C PRO A 195 24.91 -11.13 6.07
N THR A 196 24.59 -9.85 6.02
CA THR A 196 24.91 -8.90 7.08
C THR A 196 23.80 -8.99 8.12
N GLU A 197 24.11 -8.66 9.38
CA GLU A 197 23.09 -8.55 10.42
C GLU A 197 21.93 -7.65 9.94
N PRO A 198 20.67 -8.03 10.21
CA PRO A 198 19.53 -7.20 9.89
C PRO A 198 19.66 -5.78 10.40
N ILE A 199 19.30 -4.82 9.54
CA ILE A 199 19.33 -3.40 9.85
C ILE A 199 17.90 -2.90 10.09
N ILE A 200 17.78 -1.92 10.99
CA ILE A 200 16.53 -1.25 11.30
C ILE A 200 16.54 0.12 10.61
N ILE A 201 15.44 0.48 9.95
CA ILE A 201 15.32 1.75 9.23
C ILE A 201 14.07 2.47 9.71
N ILE A 202 14.23 3.73 10.11
CA ILE A 202 13.15 4.64 10.53
C ILE A 202 13.39 5.99 9.83
N ASP A 203 12.35 6.55 9.19
CA ASP A 203 12.45 7.80 8.42
C ASP A 203 13.58 7.83 7.37
N ASN A 204 13.75 6.71 6.64
CA ASN A 204 14.84 6.52 5.66
C ASN A 204 16.26 6.63 6.23
N GLN A 205 16.43 6.48 7.55
CA GLN A 205 17.73 6.44 8.20
C GLN A 205 17.95 5.06 8.82
N VAL A 206 19.14 4.49 8.61
CA VAL A 206 19.57 3.27 9.30
C VAL A 206 19.81 3.62 10.77
N VAL A 207 19.22 2.85 11.67
CA VAL A 207 19.26 3.06 13.11
C VAL A 207 19.62 1.74 13.78
N GLY A 208 20.50 1.76 14.78
CA GLY A 208 20.69 0.62 15.67
C GLY A 208 19.53 0.46 16.65
N LEU A 209 19.47 -0.66 17.38
CA LEU A 209 18.44 -0.90 18.40
C LEU A 209 18.34 0.25 19.42
N GLU A 210 19.48 0.77 19.88
CA GLU A 210 19.51 1.90 20.83
C GLU A 210 18.90 3.19 20.26
N GLY A 211 19.07 3.45 18.97
CA GLY A 211 18.52 4.65 18.33
C GLY A 211 17.02 4.56 18.06
N VAL A 212 16.41 3.36 18.14
CA VAL A 212 14.96 3.18 18.04
C VAL A 212 14.25 3.98 19.12
N ARG A 213 14.78 3.98 20.34
CA ARG A 213 14.25 4.75 21.47
C ARG A 213 14.17 6.23 21.17
N THR A 214 15.29 6.83 20.77
CA THR A 214 15.37 8.26 20.45
C THR A 214 14.38 8.66 19.34
N LYS A 215 14.19 7.80 18.34
CA LYS A 215 13.22 8.05 17.26
C LYS A 215 11.77 8.00 17.76
N ILE A 216 11.44 7.04 18.62
CA ILE A 216 10.09 6.90 19.19
C ILE A 216 9.77 8.06 20.13
N GLU A 217 10.68 8.41 21.03
CA GLU A 217 10.50 9.53 21.96
C GLU A 217 10.25 10.83 21.19
N LYS A 218 11.09 11.13 20.19
CA LYS A 218 10.92 12.30 19.32
C LYS A 218 9.56 12.31 18.61
N PHE A 219 9.07 11.15 18.17
CA PHE A 219 7.76 11.05 17.53
C PHE A 219 6.62 11.29 18.54
N GLN A 220 6.74 10.76 19.76
CA GLN A 220 5.77 10.93 20.85
C GLN A 220 5.75 12.34 21.45
N GLU A 221 6.86 13.08 21.40
CA GLU A 221 6.94 14.49 21.82
C GLU A 221 6.01 15.39 20.99
N GLY A 222 5.85 15.07 19.71
CA GLY A 222 4.92 15.76 18.82
C GLY A 222 3.45 15.41 19.01
N MET A 223 3.13 14.45 19.89
CA MET A 223 1.77 13.93 20.08
C MET A 223 1.10 14.45 21.35
N HIS A 224 -0.22 14.64 21.27
CA HIS A 224 -1.06 14.82 22.44
C HIS A 224 -1.06 13.54 23.30
N GLU A 225 -1.17 13.72 24.62
CA GLU A 225 -1.12 12.63 25.60
C GLU A 225 -2.17 11.54 25.34
N TYR A 226 -3.39 11.94 24.95
CA TYR A 226 -4.47 11.02 24.60
C TYR A 226 -4.12 10.11 23.41
N ASP A 227 -3.42 10.65 22.41
CA ASP A 227 -3.04 9.93 21.20
C ASP A 227 -1.91 8.92 21.44
N ARG A 228 -1.10 9.10 22.49
CA ARG A 228 -0.01 8.17 22.84
C ARG A 228 -0.51 6.75 23.14
N SER A 229 -1.74 6.61 23.62
CA SER A 229 -2.35 5.31 23.93
C SER A 229 -2.76 4.51 22.69
N ILE A 230 -3.01 5.19 21.57
CA ILE A 230 -3.45 4.61 20.30
C ILE A 230 -2.37 4.68 19.22
N PHE A 231 -1.25 5.35 19.51
CA PHE A 231 -0.02 5.31 18.72
C PHE A 231 0.36 3.87 18.39
N THR A 232 0.58 3.62 17.09
CA THR A 232 0.93 2.30 16.57
C THR A 232 2.26 2.36 15.84
N VAL A 233 3.17 1.43 16.14
CA VAL A 233 4.35 1.21 15.29
C VAL A 233 4.01 0.15 14.26
N LEU A 234 3.97 0.53 12.97
CA LEU A 234 3.78 -0.39 11.87
C LEU A 234 5.16 -0.90 11.41
N ILE A 235 5.39 -2.19 11.63
CA ILE A 235 6.69 -2.82 11.43
C ILE A 235 6.66 -3.65 10.14
N PHE A 236 7.51 -3.27 9.19
CA PHE A 236 7.73 -3.96 7.94
C PHE A 236 8.97 -4.85 8.07
N ILE A 237 8.75 -6.15 8.29
CA ILE A 237 9.83 -7.12 8.51
C ILE A 237 9.95 -7.99 7.27
N ASN A 238 11.17 -8.16 6.76
CA ASN A 238 11.41 -9.13 5.69
C ASN A 238 11.09 -10.54 6.21
N ARG A 239 10.36 -11.32 5.41
CA ARG A 239 9.83 -12.65 5.76
C ARG A 239 10.89 -13.65 6.28
N ASP A 240 12.15 -13.46 5.89
CA ASP A 240 13.28 -14.34 6.19
C ASP A 240 14.10 -13.90 7.42
N ILE A 241 13.68 -12.83 8.11
CA ILE A 241 14.33 -12.35 9.35
C ILE A 241 14.05 -13.31 10.49
N LYS A 242 15.08 -13.67 11.27
CA LYS A 242 14.94 -14.50 12.47
C LYS A 242 14.25 -13.75 13.62
N MET A 243 13.44 -14.47 14.37
CA MET A 243 12.66 -13.92 15.48
C MET A 243 13.49 -13.38 16.62
N GLY A 244 14.73 -13.84 16.85
CA GLY A 244 15.60 -13.29 17.90
C GLY A 244 15.77 -11.77 17.81
N ILE A 245 15.98 -11.25 16.60
CA ILE A 245 16.11 -9.79 16.37
C ILE A 245 14.76 -9.10 16.51
N VAL A 246 13.69 -9.73 16.03
CA VAL A 246 12.33 -9.20 16.17
C VAL A 246 11.92 -9.11 17.64
N ASN A 247 12.30 -10.09 18.47
CA ASN A 247 12.04 -10.13 19.90
C ASN A 247 12.82 -9.05 20.64
N GLN A 248 14.11 -8.85 20.32
CA GLN A 248 14.89 -7.72 20.84
C GLN A 248 14.24 -6.38 20.51
N LEU A 249 13.80 -6.21 19.26
CA LEU A 249 13.07 -5.01 18.85
C LEU A 249 11.76 -4.84 19.63
N LYS A 250 10.94 -5.90 19.79
CA LYS A 250 9.69 -5.85 20.59
C LYS A 250 9.97 -5.44 22.04
N SER A 251 11.03 -5.97 22.64
CA SER A 251 11.46 -5.60 23.99
C SER A 251 11.82 -4.12 24.06
N GLU A 252 12.59 -3.60 23.11
CA GLU A 252 12.96 -2.18 23.09
C GLU A 252 11.75 -1.27 22.84
N LEU A 253 10.85 -1.64 21.93
CA LEU A 253 9.58 -0.93 21.72
C LEU A 253 8.73 -0.89 23.01
N SER A 254 8.64 -2.03 23.72
CA SER A 254 7.92 -2.11 24.99
C SER A 254 8.55 -1.23 26.09
N ASN A 255 9.88 -1.21 26.17
CA ASN A 255 10.64 -0.33 27.08
C ASN A 255 10.38 1.16 26.79
N CYS A 256 10.18 1.51 25.51
CA CYS A 256 9.79 2.86 25.09
C CYS A 256 8.29 3.19 25.34
N GLY A 257 7.57 2.32 26.06
CA GLY A 257 6.15 2.51 26.36
C GLY A 257 5.21 2.28 25.17
N VAL A 258 5.70 1.72 24.05
CA VAL A 258 4.85 1.36 22.92
C VAL A 258 4.00 0.16 23.31
N SER A 259 2.67 0.34 23.28
CA SER A 259 1.72 -0.73 23.63
C SER A 259 1.08 -1.40 22.41
N ARG A 260 1.06 -0.73 21.25
CA ARG A 260 0.45 -1.24 20.02
C ARG A 260 1.48 -1.28 18.91
N ILE A 261 1.63 -2.45 18.31
CA ILE A 261 2.38 -2.63 17.07
C ILE A 261 1.46 -3.25 16.03
N ALA A 262 1.82 -3.14 14.77
CA ALA A 262 1.23 -3.92 13.70
C ALA A 262 2.34 -4.46 12.82
N TYR A 263 2.27 -5.72 12.43
CA TYR A 263 3.18 -6.24 11.41
C TYR A 263 2.57 -6.00 10.03
N ALA A 264 3.33 -5.40 9.12
CA ALA A 264 2.89 -5.23 7.75
C ALA A 264 2.84 -6.59 7.05
N VAL A 265 1.75 -6.85 6.34
CA VAL A 265 1.46 -8.14 5.69
C VAL A 265 0.86 -7.93 4.32
N VAL A 266 1.01 -8.92 3.45
CA VAL A 266 0.33 -8.98 2.15
C VAL A 266 -0.83 -9.98 2.24
N PRO A 267 -2.01 -9.68 1.68
CA PRO A 267 -3.09 -10.66 1.59
C PRO A 267 -2.63 -11.90 0.82
N VAL A 268 -3.02 -13.11 1.25
CA VAL A 268 -2.71 -14.40 0.56
C VAL A 268 -3.13 -14.39 -0.92
N HIS A 269 -4.20 -13.67 -1.24
CA HIS A 269 -4.66 -13.46 -2.62
C HIS A 269 -4.62 -11.96 -2.95
N PRO A 270 -3.42 -11.41 -3.23
CA PRO A 270 -3.30 -9.99 -3.48
C PRO A 270 -3.90 -9.65 -4.85
N LEU A 271 -4.83 -8.70 -4.87
CA LEU A 271 -5.38 -8.13 -6.10
C LEU A 271 -4.39 -7.20 -6.80
N TYR A 272 -3.44 -6.66 -6.05
CA TYR A 272 -2.51 -5.62 -6.48
C TYR A 272 -1.08 -5.92 -6.04
N ASP A 273 -0.14 -5.13 -6.53
CA ASP A 273 1.26 -5.18 -6.12
C ASP A 273 1.43 -4.87 -4.62
N GLN A 274 2.43 -5.47 -3.97
CA GLN A 274 2.75 -5.28 -2.54
C GLN A 274 2.84 -3.79 -2.12
N ARG A 275 3.27 -2.90 -3.02
CA ARG A 275 3.34 -1.45 -2.77
C ARG A 275 1.98 -0.81 -2.48
N TYR A 276 0.89 -1.46 -2.86
CA TYR A 276 -0.47 -1.04 -2.54
C TYR A 276 -0.82 -1.26 -1.06
N TYR A 277 -0.27 -2.31 -0.45
CA TYR A 277 -0.64 -2.77 0.90
C TYR A 277 0.21 -2.13 2.02
N GLN A 278 0.64 -0.89 1.83
CA GLN A 278 1.51 -0.16 2.77
C GLN A 278 0.83 0.22 4.09
N ASP A 279 -0.50 0.27 4.12
CA ASP A 279 -1.28 0.62 5.31
C ASP A 279 -2.02 -0.58 5.90
N ILE A 280 -1.63 -1.79 5.51
CA ILE A 280 -2.23 -3.03 5.99
C ILE A 280 -1.28 -3.71 6.96
N GLY A 281 -1.82 -4.12 8.11
CA GLY A 281 -1.06 -4.88 9.08
C GLY A 281 -1.91 -5.72 10.02
N MET A 282 -1.25 -6.68 10.65
CA MET A 282 -1.82 -7.51 11.71
C MET A 282 -1.47 -6.87 13.06
N TYR A 283 -2.48 -6.40 13.79
CA TYR A 283 -2.27 -5.72 15.08
C TYR A 283 -1.83 -6.68 16.18
N PHE A 284 -0.88 -6.24 17.00
CA PHE A 284 -0.45 -6.91 18.23
C PHE A 284 -0.31 -5.90 19.36
N ARG A 285 -0.65 -6.35 20.57
CA ARG A 285 -0.45 -5.57 21.78
C ARG A 285 0.83 -6.04 22.45
N LEU A 286 1.79 -5.14 22.63
CA LEU A 286 2.97 -5.42 23.42
C LEU A 286 2.60 -5.41 24.90
N GLN A 287 3.10 -6.39 25.62
CA GLN A 287 3.04 -6.38 27.08
C GLN A 287 4.05 -5.35 27.57
N ARG A 288 3.57 -4.35 28.31
CA ARG A 288 4.43 -3.31 28.88
C ARG A 288 5.42 -3.96 29.84
N ASN A 289 6.71 -3.76 29.59
CA ASN A 289 7.76 -4.17 30.51
C ASN A 289 7.65 -3.29 31.75
N ARG A 290 6.95 -3.77 32.79
CA ARG A 290 6.88 -3.09 34.08
C ARG A 290 8.17 -3.40 34.82
N ASN A 291 9.23 -2.65 34.52
CA ASN A 291 10.41 -2.64 35.37
C ASN A 291 9.99 -2.11 36.75
N GLU A 292 10.23 -2.94 37.75
CA GLU A 292 10.37 -2.63 39.19
C GLU A 292 9.09 -2.19 39.95
N ASN A 293 8.72 -3.02 40.93
CA ASN A 293 7.87 -2.72 42.09
C ASN A 293 6.34 -2.82 41.99
N SER A 294 5.75 -3.23 40.86
CA SER A 294 4.36 -3.73 40.89
C SER A 294 4.36 -5.23 40.63
N HIS A 295 4.20 -6.02 41.70
CA HIS A 295 4.08 -7.48 41.63
C HIS A 295 3.20 -7.91 40.45
N GLY A 296 3.82 -8.58 39.48
CA GLY A 296 3.17 -9.18 38.30
C GLY A 296 2.21 -10.33 38.61
N SER A 297 1.73 -10.45 39.85
CA SER A 297 0.92 -11.56 40.34
C SER A 297 -0.53 -11.54 39.87
N PHE A 298 -1.02 -10.46 39.25
CA PHE A 298 -2.45 -10.36 38.91
C PHE A 298 -2.86 -10.95 37.56
N VAL A 299 -1.92 -11.22 36.64
CA VAL A 299 -2.28 -11.82 35.34
C VAL A 299 -1.88 -13.29 35.29
N THR A 300 -0.65 -13.66 35.67
CA THR A 300 -0.19 -15.06 35.60
C THR A 300 -0.88 -15.97 36.61
N GLY A 301 -1.10 -15.52 37.85
CA GLY A 301 -1.69 -16.36 38.91
C GLY A 301 -3.13 -16.84 38.65
N LYS A 302 -3.94 -16.08 37.90
CA LYS A 302 -5.32 -16.50 37.50
C LYS A 302 -5.37 -17.20 36.15
N LEU A 303 -4.28 -17.19 35.38
CA LEU A 303 -4.24 -17.81 34.06
C LEU A 303 -3.97 -19.31 34.13
N ASP A 304 -3.21 -19.77 35.14
CA ASP A 304 -2.98 -21.20 35.38
C ASP A 304 -4.18 -21.90 36.03
N GLU A 305 -5.22 -21.17 36.44
CA GLU A 305 -6.51 -21.75 36.87
C GLU A 305 -7.36 -22.26 35.68
N LYS A 306 -6.91 -22.05 34.43
CA LYS A 306 -7.64 -22.48 33.23
C LYS A 306 -7.54 -23.98 33.00
N GLN A 307 -8.68 -24.60 32.71
CA GLN A 307 -8.76 -26.06 32.53
C GLN A 307 -8.19 -26.55 31.19
N ASN A 308 -8.12 -25.70 30.15
CA ASN A 308 -7.62 -26.08 28.82
C ASN A 308 -6.45 -25.21 28.37
N ILE A 309 -5.23 -25.61 28.72
CA ILE A 309 -4.01 -24.99 28.22
C ILE A 309 -3.66 -25.65 26.87
N ILE A 310 -3.48 -24.85 25.83
CA ILE A 310 -3.04 -25.27 24.50
C ILE A 310 -1.62 -24.78 24.32
N GLU A 311 -0.66 -25.69 24.47
CA GLU A 311 0.77 -25.38 24.30
C GLU A 311 1.17 -25.60 22.84
N ILE A 312 1.78 -24.57 22.26
CA ILE A 312 2.30 -24.58 20.90
C ILE A 312 3.79 -24.27 20.99
N HIS A 313 4.65 -25.22 20.64
CA HIS A 313 6.10 -25.02 20.55
C HIS A 313 6.52 -24.95 19.10
N GLN A 314 7.08 -23.81 18.68
CA GLN A 314 7.52 -23.64 17.30
C GLN A 314 8.91 -24.26 17.08
N LEU A 315 9.03 -25.09 16.04
CA LEU A 315 10.29 -25.72 15.63
C LEU A 315 10.90 -25.01 14.41
N GLU A 316 12.13 -25.38 14.02
CA GLU A 316 12.92 -24.68 13.00
C GLU A 316 12.50 -24.93 11.53
N MET A 317 11.53 -25.82 11.26
CA MET A 317 11.22 -26.28 9.88
C MET A 317 9.71 -26.32 9.58
N ASP A 318 8.98 -25.23 9.73
CA ASP A 318 7.54 -25.14 9.42
C ASP A 318 6.61 -26.13 10.16
N TYR A 319 7.13 -26.72 11.24
CA TYR A 319 6.36 -27.58 12.13
C TYR A 319 6.25 -26.93 13.52
N CYS A 320 5.17 -27.25 14.20
CA CYS A 320 4.95 -26.96 15.60
C CYS A 320 4.59 -28.24 16.36
N LEU A 321 4.93 -28.29 17.65
CA LEU A 321 4.33 -29.26 18.56
C LEU A 321 3.10 -28.61 19.21
N VAL A 322 1.92 -29.19 19.00
CA VAL A 322 0.67 -28.77 19.65
C VAL A 322 0.23 -29.87 20.60
N LYS A 323 0.30 -29.62 21.92
CA LYS A 323 0.12 -30.68 22.96
C LYS A 323 0.92 -31.95 22.64
N ASP A 324 2.22 -31.80 22.45
CA ASP A 324 3.19 -32.86 22.12
C ASP A 324 2.97 -33.57 20.76
N SER A 325 1.96 -33.19 19.99
CA SER A 325 1.72 -33.73 18.65
C SER A 325 2.42 -32.88 17.60
N LEU A 326 3.18 -33.48 16.71
CA LEU A 326 3.81 -32.79 15.59
C LEU A 326 2.76 -32.40 14.54
N VAL A 327 2.67 -31.11 14.25
CA VAL A 327 1.67 -30.52 13.36
C VAL A 327 2.38 -29.57 12.39
N ASP A 328 2.10 -29.72 11.10
CA ASP A 328 2.51 -28.75 10.07
C ASP A 328 1.83 -27.39 10.35
N ASN A 329 2.56 -26.29 10.18
CA ASN A 329 2.03 -24.93 10.30
C ASN A 329 0.71 -24.71 9.55
N GLU A 330 0.50 -25.38 8.40
CA GLU A 330 -0.76 -25.31 7.63
C GLU A 330 -1.96 -25.90 8.35
N ASN A 331 -1.72 -26.90 9.19
CA ASN A 331 -2.75 -27.64 9.93
C ASN A 331 -2.98 -27.11 11.35
N VAL A 332 -2.17 -26.16 11.81
CA VAL A 332 -2.30 -25.56 13.15
C VAL A 332 -3.70 -24.99 13.36
N LYS A 333 -4.29 -24.35 12.35
CA LYS A 333 -5.66 -23.79 12.41
C LYS A 333 -6.67 -24.85 12.84
N GLU A 334 -6.71 -25.98 12.15
CA GLU A 334 -7.69 -27.04 12.41
C GLU A 334 -7.50 -27.68 13.78
N VAL A 335 -6.24 -27.90 14.19
CA VAL A 335 -5.92 -28.50 15.49
C VAL A 335 -6.32 -27.57 16.62
N VAL A 336 -5.96 -26.28 16.54
CA VAL A 336 -6.32 -25.27 17.54
C VAL A 336 -7.84 -25.12 17.62
N GLN A 337 -8.54 -25.08 16.48
CA GLN A 337 -10.00 -25.00 16.43
C GLN A 337 -10.66 -26.20 17.16
N LYS A 338 -10.22 -27.43 16.88
CA LYS A 338 -10.72 -28.64 17.56
C LYS A 338 -10.48 -28.60 19.07
N LEU A 339 -9.32 -28.10 19.51
CA LEU A 339 -8.98 -27.99 20.93
C LEU A 339 -9.82 -26.93 21.66
N ILE A 340 -10.13 -25.80 21.00
CA ILE A 340 -11.01 -24.76 21.53
C ILE A 340 -12.46 -25.26 21.61
N LEU A 341 -12.95 -25.98 20.59
CA LEU A 341 -14.30 -26.56 20.61
C LEU A 341 -14.51 -27.56 21.74
N LYS A 342 -13.47 -28.33 22.08
CA LYS A 342 -13.52 -29.30 23.19
C LYS A 342 -13.71 -28.60 24.54
N ASN A 343 -13.11 -27.44 24.74
CA ASN A 343 -13.28 -26.63 25.94
C ASN A 343 -13.01 -25.14 25.62
N SER A 344 -14.08 -24.34 25.63
CA SER A 344 -14.06 -22.91 25.31
C SER A 344 -13.40 -22.05 26.37
N ASP A 345 -13.15 -22.59 27.58
CA ASP A 345 -12.33 -21.91 28.59
C ASP A 345 -10.85 -22.26 28.45
N TYR A 346 -10.22 -21.71 27.42
CA TYR A 346 -8.84 -22.03 27.04
C TYR A 346 -7.84 -20.88 27.26
N LEU A 347 -6.56 -21.24 27.19
CA LEU A 347 -5.42 -20.33 27.09
C LEU A 347 -4.39 -20.93 26.12
N ILE A 348 -3.94 -20.15 25.13
CA ILE A 348 -2.87 -20.56 24.22
C ILE A 348 -1.54 -20.05 24.76
N LYS A 349 -0.62 -20.96 25.10
CA LYS A 349 0.78 -20.64 25.42
C LYS A 349 1.62 -20.93 24.18
N PHE A 350 2.21 -19.90 23.60
CA PHE A 350 3.00 -19.99 22.38
C PHE A 350 4.48 -19.81 22.71
N TYR A 351 5.24 -20.89 22.63
CA TYR A 351 6.68 -20.93 22.88
C TYR A 351 7.43 -20.72 21.56
N LEU A 352 8.11 -19.59 21.48
CA LEU A 352 8.79 -19.13 20.29
C LEU A 352 10.29 -19.40 20.37
N ASN A 353 10.83 -20.09 19.37
CA ASN A 353 12.27 -20.23 19.18
C ASN A 353 12.82 -19.01 18.39
N ASP A 354 13.86 -18.36 18.92
CA ASP A 354 14.51 -17.20 18.31
C ASP A 354 15.15 -17.48 16.94
N GLN A 355 15.43 -18.74 16.62
CA GLN A 355 15.98 -19.14 15.32
C GLN A 355 14.94 -19.21 14.20
N VAL A 356 13.66 -19.22 14.54
CA VAL A 356 12.56 -19.31 13.57
C VAL A 356 12.46 -18.03 12.76
N ILE A 357 12.18 -18.16 11.46
CA ILE A 357 11.96 -17.03 10.57
C ILE A 357 10.60 -16.36 10.81
N PHE A 358 10.53 -15.06 10.58
CA PHE A 358 9.37 -14.23 10.88
C PHE A 358 8.09 -14.69 10.16
N SER A 359 8.19 -15.13 8.91
CA SER A 359 7.04 -15.66 8.15
C SER A 359 6.43 -16.90 8.79
N SER A 360 7.24 -17.83 9.25
CA SER A 360 6.79 -19.05 9.93
C SER A 360 6.12 -18.72 11.26
N TYR A 361 6.71 -17.82 12.06
CA TYR A 361 6.09 -17.27 13.29
C TYR A 361 4.73 -16.64 13.01
N LEU A 362 4.66 -15.79 11.98
CA LEU A 362 3.44 -15.10 11.63
C LEU A 362 2.35 -16.07 11.17
N LYS A 363 2.71 -17.10 10.38
CA LYS A 363 1.77 -18.13 9.89
C LYS A 363 1.09 -18.88 11.05
N VAL A 364 1.81 -19.21 12.12
CA VAL A 364 1.23 -19.85 13.31
C VAL A 364 0.27 -18.92 14.03
N LEU A 365 0.64 -17.65 14.19
CA LEU A 365 -0.21 -16.64 14.83
C LEU A 365 -1.48 -16.34 14.04
N THR A 366 -1.37 -16.21 12.72
CA THR A 366 -2.53 -16.01 11.85
C THR A 366 -3.43 -17.23 11.91
N SER A 367 -2.88 -18.44 11.84
CA SER A 367 -3.63 -19.70 11.98
C SER A 367 -4.42 -19.78 13.28
N CYS A 368 -3.83 -19.37 14.41
CA CYS A 368 -4.53 -19.31 15.70
C CYS A 368 -5.68 -18.29 15.68
N ARG A 369 -5.49 -17.13 15.06
CA ARG A 369 -6.54 -16.12 14.93
C ARG A 369 -7.63 -16.54 13.94
N SER A 370 -7.29 -17.20 12.84
CA SER A 370 -8.24 -17.69 11.84
C SER A 370 -9.12 -18.79 12.42
N ALA A 371 -8.53 -19.70 13.19
CA ALA A 371 -9.28 -20.70 13.95
C ALA A 371 -10.31 -20.04 14.87
N LEU A 372 -9.91 -18.99 15.58
CA LEU A 372 -10.81 -18.25 16.46
C LEU A 372 -11.90 -17.51 15.68
N TYR A 373 -11.53 -16.84 14.60
CA TYR A 373 -12.45 -16.07 13.78
C TYR A 373 -13.53 -16.97 13.17
N GLU A 374 -13.18 -18.16 12.66
CA GLU A 374 -14.15 -19.14 12.17
C GLU A 374 -15.11 -19.63 13.26
N LEU A 375 -14.62 -19.83 14.49
CA LEU A 375 -15.48 -20.21 15.62
C LEU A 375 -16.45 -19.09 16.00
N ARG A 376 -15.99 -17.84 15.94
CA ARG A 376 -16.82 -16.65 16.18
C ARG A 376 -17.87 -16.49 15.08
N ASP A 377 -17.50 -16.69 13.83
CA ASP A 377 -18.41 -16.64 12.69
C ASP A 377 -19.48 -17.75 12.78
N TYR A 378 -19.06 -18.97 13.13
CA TYR A 378 -19.99 -20.07 13.37
C TYR A 378 -20.98 -19.77 14.51
N TYR A 379 -20.49 -19.23 15.64
CA TYR A 379 -21.36 -18.82 16.75
C TYR A 379 -22.30 -17.68 16.36
N ALA A 380 -21.78 -16.66 15.67
CA ALA A 380 -22.56 -15.53 15.17
C ALA A 380 -23.68 -15.97 14.23
N GLN A 381 -23.38 -16.86 13.29
CA GLN A 381 -24.35 -17.39 12.34
C GLN A 381 -25.45 -18.18 13.06
N ASN A 382 -25.09 -19.02 14.03
CA ASN A 382 -26.08 -19.80 14.78
C ASN A 382 -26.93 -18.94 15.73
N ARG A 383 -26.34 -17.91 16.33
CA ARG A 383 -27.01 -17.07 17.34
C ARG A 383 -27.83 -15.93 16.73
N TYR A 384 -27.30 -15.29 15.69
CA TYR A 384 -27.82 -14.06 15.09
C TYR A 384 -28.20 -14.18 13.62
N SER A 385 -27.90 -15.32 12.96
CA SER A 385 -28.08 -15.51 11.52
C SER A 385 -27.32 -14.50 10.65
N LYS A 386 -26.19 -13.98 11.17
CA LYS A 386 -25.30 -13.03 10.52
C LYS A 386 -23.86 -13.52 10.64
N LYS A 387 -23.00 -13.07 9.72
CA LYS A 387 -21.55 -13.22 9.85
C LYS A 387 -21.01 -12.37 10.99
N TYR A 388 -19.87 -12.76 11.54
CA TYR A 388 -19.23 -12.05 12.65
C TYR A 388 -18.93 -10.58 12.32
N ASP A 389 -18.49 -10.28 11.09
CA ASP A 389 -18.20 -8.91 10.65
C ASP A 389 -19.45 -8.04 10.41
N GLU A 390 -20.64 -8.65 10.37
CA GLU A 390 -21.92 -7.96 10.15
C GLU A 390 -22.67 -7.69 11.47
N LEU A 391 -22.10 -8.09 12.59
CA LEU A 391 -22.68 -7.92 13.92
C LEU A 391 -22.60 -6.47 14.41
N PHE A 392 -23.58 -6.07 15.23
CA PHE A 392 -23.50 -4.83 16.00
C PHE A 392 -22.51 -4.96 17.16
N ILE A 393 -22.01 -3.83 17.68
CA ILE A 393 -21.00 -3.79 18.75
C ILE A 393 -21.39 -4.66 19.96
N SER A 394 -22.64 -4.59 20.41
CA SER A 394 -23.12 -5.40 21.53
C SER A 394 -23.14 -6.91 21.25
N GLU A 395 -23.44 -7.30 20.01
CA GLU A 395 -23.42 -8.69 19.57
C GLU A 395 -21.96 -9.18 19.48
N ILE A 396 -21.05 -8.34 18.95
CA ILE A 396 -19.60 -8.60 18.88
C ILE A 396 -19.02 -8.85 20.29
N ASP A 397 -19.40 -8.05 21.28
CA ASP A 397 -18.95 -8.21 22.66
C ASP A 397 -19.37 -9.58 23.24
N GLU A 398 -20.61 -10.00 23.02
CA GLU A 398 -21.08 -11.33 23.45
C GLU A 398 -20.27 -12.45 22.77
N VAL A 399 -20.08 -12.39 21.44
CA VAL A 399 -19.29 -13.39 20.71
C VAL A 399 -17.84 -13.41 21.19
N ASN A 400 -17.24 -12.24 21.45
CA ASN A 400 -15.89 -12.12 21.99
C ASN A 400 -15.76 -12.65 23.42
N MET A 401 -16.80 -12.53 24.25
CA MET A 401 -16.82 -13.14 25.58
C MET A 401 -16.89 -14.66 25.51
N HIS A 402 -17.64 -15.21 24.55
CA HIS A 402 -17.76 -16.66 24.37
C HIS A 402 -16.49 -17.29 23.79
N TYR A 403 -15.86 -16.62 22.81
CA TYR A 403 -14.60 -17.04 22.20
C TYR A 403 -13.55 -15.92 22.29
N PRO A 404 -12.94 -15.69 23.46
CA PRO A 404 -11.98 -14.61 23.68
C PRO A 404 -10.60 -14.95 23.10
N TYR A 405 -9.93 -13.98 22.48
CA TYR A 405 -8.55 -14.16 22.03
C TYR A 405 -7.60 -14.14 23.24
N ARG A 406 -7.14 -15.32 23.67
CA ARG A 406 -6.24 -15.53 24.80
C ARG A 406 -4.98 -16.26 24.35
N LEU A 407 -4.01 -15.50 23.87
CA LEU A 407 -2.71 -16.01 23.45
C LEU A 407 -1.60 -15.26 24.20
N ILE A 408 -0.66 -16.01 24.77
CA ILE A 408 0.51 -15.48 25.46
C ILE A 408 1.75 -16.05 24.79
N GLU A 409 2.67 -15.16 24.44
CA GLU A 409 3.95 -15.51 23.83
C GLU A 409 5.02 -15.64 24.91
N PHE A 410 5.75 -16.75 24.86
CA PHE A 410 6.94 -17.02 25.65
C PHE A 410 8.14 -17.01 24.72
N THR A 411 9.05 -16.07 24.94
CA THR A 411 10.36 -16.02 24.30
C THR A 411 11.38 -16.75 25.16
N THR A 412 12.49 -17.17 24.56
CA THR A 412 13.57 -17.90 25.25
C THR A 412 14.03 -17.18 26.53
N GLU A 413 14.18 -15.85 26.48
CA GLU A 413 14.54 -15.01 27.64
C GLU A 413 13.52 -15.07 28.79
N ARG A 414 12.22 -15.07 28.45
CA ARG A 414 11.15 -15.10 29.46
C ARG A 414 10.98 -16.47 30.11
N GLU A 415 11.27 -17.54 29.37
CA GLU A 415 11.22 -18.88 29.91
C GLU A 415 12.28 -19.09 31.01
N THR A 416 13.47 -18.51 30.83
CA THR A 416 14.52 -18.51 31.86
C THR A 416 14.13 -17.70 33.10
N ASP A 417 13.50 -16.53 32.92
CA ASP A 417 13.06 -15.69 34.05
C ASP A 417 12.01 -16.40 34.91
N LEU A 418 11.03 -17.06 34.28
CA LEU A 418 9.98 -17.83 34.97
C LEU A 418 10.52 -19.07 35.69
N LYS A 419 11.51 -19.75 35.11
CA LYS A 419 12.17 -20.90 35.74
C LYS A 419 13.06 -20.52 36.93
N SER A 420 13.50 -19.26 37.02
CA SER A 420 14.34 -18.78 38.14
C SER A 420 13.54 -18.24 39.33
N THR A 421 12.24 -18.00 39.15
CA THR A 421 11.33 -17.47 40.18
C THR A 421 10.53 -18.55 40.92
N HIS A 422 10.65 -19.81 40.50
CA HIS A 422 10.13 -21.01 41.15
C HIS A 422 11.29 -21.89 41.61
#